data_AF-A0A952L899-F1
#
_entry.id   AF-A0A952L899-F1
#
_cell.length_a   1.000
_cell.length_b   1.000
_cell.length_c   1.000
_cell.angle_alpha   90.00
_cell.angle_beta   90.00
_cell.angle_gamma   90.00
#
_symmetry.space_group_name_H-M   'P 1'
#
loop_
_entity.id
_entity.type
_entity.pdbx_description
1 polymer ?
#
loop_
_entity_poly.entity_id
_entity_poly.type
_entity_poly.pdbx_seq_one_letter_code
_entity_poly.pdbx_strand_id
1 'polypeptide(L)'
;TVGLDADFVLLIKPQFEVGRQGIREGLVRDRARRQDAASAVLWAAWDLGLPTAGIISSPLLGSSGNQEYLVWLSRAVGGNPTEWSGAVAALL
;
A
#
# COMPACT_ATOMS: atom_id res chain seq x y z
N THR A 1 13.10 11.23 18.23
CA THR A 1 11.69 11.49 17.88
C THR A 1 11.62 11.81 16.40
N VAL A 2 10.57 11.39 15.69
CA VAL A 2 10.35 11.75 14.29
C VAL A 2 9.79 13.18 14.22
N GLY A 3 10.20 13.98 13.24
CA GLY A 3 9.69 15.35 13.05
C GLY A 3 8.24 15.36 12.57
N LEU A 4 7.50 16.44 12.87
CA LEU A 4 6.07 16.57 12.54
C LEU A 4 5.76 16.59 11.04
N ASP A 5 6.76 16.90 10.22
CA ASP A 5 6.66 16.99 8.76
C ASP A 5 7.57 15.97 8.06
N ALA A 6 7.99 14.93 8.78
CA ALA A 6 8.79 13.87 8.19
C ALA A 6 7.97 13.07 7.17
N ASP A 7 8.65 12.63 6.12
CA ASP A 7 8.11 11.67 5.16
C ASP A 7 8.20 10.24 5.71
N PHE A 8 7.22 9.43 5.33
CA PHE A 8 7.20 8.00 5.65
C PHE A 8 7.23 7.20 4.36
N VAL A 9 8.11 6.20 4.31
CA VAL A 9 8.13 5.19 3.25
C VAL A 9 7.83 3.84 3.88
N LEU A 10 6.72 3.23 3.48
CA LEU A 10 6.25 1.96 4.02
C LEU A 10 6.15 0.90 2.92
N LEU A 11 6.36 -0.35 3.31
CA LEU A 11 6.19 -1.51 2.44
C LEU A 11 4.86 -2.18 2.75
N ILE A 12 3.92 -2.10 1.81
CA ILE A 12 2.62 -2.78 1.88
C ILE A 12 2.80 -4.22 1.42
N LYS A 13 2.35 -5.15 2.27
CA LYS A 13 2.44 -6.59 2.06
C LYS A 13 1.04 -7.20 2.05
N PRO A 14 0.37 -7.31 0.88
CA PRO A 14 -1.03 -7.72 0.81
C PRO A 14 -1.36 -9.00 1.58
N GLN A 15 -0.43 -9.97 1.64
CA GLN A 15 -0.58 -11.22 2.38
C GLN A 15 -0.85 -11.05 3.88
N PHE A 16 -0.55 -9.90 4.47
CA PHE A 16 -0.87 -9.61 5.87
C PHE A 16 -2.12 -8.75 6.04
N GLU A 17 -2.60 -8.12 4.97
CA GLU A 17 -3.76 -7.21 4.98
C GLU A 17 -5.08 -7.91 4.58
N VAL A 18 -5.03 -8.93 3.71
CA VAL A 18 -6.25 -9.54 3.13
C VAL A 18 -7.02 -10.51 4.04
N GLY A 19 -6.57 -10.70 5.29
CA GLY A 19 -7.16 -11.66 6.23
C GLY A 19 -7.00 -13.12 5.82
N ARG A 20 -7.32 -14.07 6.74
CA ARG A 20 -7.09 -15.52 6.52
C ARG A 20 -7.81 -16.12 5.31
N GLN A 21 -8.91 -15.51 4.84
CA GLN A 21 -9.68 -15.98 3.69
C GLN A 21 -9.11 -15.51 2.33
N GLY A 22 -8.18 -14.55 2.34
CA GLY A 22 -7.61 -13.96 1.11
C GLY A 22 -6.32 -14.63 0.62
N ILE A 23 -5.86 -15.67 1.30
CA ILE A 23 -4.54 -16.29 1.09
C ILE A 23 -4.70 -17.73 0.61
N ARG A 24 -4.01 -18.10 -0.49
CA ARG A 24 -3.85 -19.51 -0.92
C ARG A 24 -2.38 -19.85 -0.89
N GLU A 25 -1.99 -20.86 -0.11
CA GLU A 25 -0.57 -21.29 0.03
C GLU A 25 0.39 -20.17 0.48
N GLY A 26 -0.10 -19.17 1.23
CA GLY A 26 0.72 -18.01 1.62
C GLY A 26 0.86 -16.90 0.57
N LEU A 27 0.20 -17.05 -0.59
CA LEU A 27 0.29 -16.13 -1.73
C LEU A 27 -1.07 -15.47 -2.03
N VAL A 28 -1.04 -14.16 -2.27
CA VAL A 28 -2.21 -13.40 -2.75
C VAL A 28 -2.16 -13.29 -4.27
N ARG A 29 -2.76 -14.28 -4.97
CA ARG A 29 -2.83 -14.29 -6.44
C ARG A 29 -3.88 -13.36 -7.01
N ASP A 30 -4.97 -13.16 -6.27
CA ASP A 30 -6.10 -12.35 -6.71
C ASP A 30 -5.70 -10.85 -6.79
N ARG A 31 -5.87 -10.28 -7.98
CA ARG A 31 -5.57 -8.88 -8.27
C ARG A 31 -6.44 -7.94 -7.43
N ALA A 32 -7.73 -8.20 -7.32
CA ALA A 32 -8.68 -7.38 -6.58
C ALA A 32 -8.31 -7.37 -5.10
N ARG A 33 -7.93 -8.52 -4.54
CA ARG A 33 -7.48 -8.61 -3.13
C ARG A 33 -6.21 -7.79 -2.87
N ARG A 34 -5.28 -7.72 -3.82
CA ARG A 34 -4.09 -6.85 -3.69
C ARG A 34 -4.47 -5.36 -3.80
N GLN A 35 -5.44 -5.00 -4.65
CA GLN A 35 -6.00 -3.64 -4.72
C GLN A 35 -6.58 -3.25 -3.38
N ASP A 36 -7.50 -4.07 -2.87
CA ASP A 36 -8.20 -3.80 -1.62
C ASP A 36 -7.22 -3.64 -0.45
N ALA A 37 -6.19 -4.48 -0.38
CA ALA A 37 -5.13 -4.37 0.62
C ALA A 37 -4.37 -3.05 0.53
N ALA A 38 -3.90 -2.66 -0.67
CA ALA A 38 -3.18 -1.42 -0.86
C ALA A 38 -4.09 -0.21 -0.54
N SER A 39 -5.31 -0.19 -1.06
CA SER A 39 -6.29 0.86 -0.80
C SER A 39 -6.64 0.98 0.68
N ALA A 40 -6.78 -0.14 1.40
CA ALA A 40 -7.04 -0.12 2.85
C ALA A 40 -5.91 0.57 3.62
N VAL A 41 -4.64 0.31 3.27
CA VAL A 41 -3.50 0.99 3.92
C VAL A 41 -3.50 2.49 3.60
N LEU A 42 -3.78 2.89 2.35
CA LEU A 42 -3.83 4.30 1.98
C LEU A 42 -4.94 5.06 2.74
N TRP A 43 -6.11 4.44 2.89
CA TRP A 43 -7.21 5.00 3.69
C TRP A 43 -6.88 5.08 5.18
N ALA A 44 -6.28 4.02 5.74
CA ALA A 44 -5.84 4.04 7.13
C ALA A 44 -4.79 5.14 7.39
N ALA A 45 -3.85 5.35 6.47
CA ALA A 45 -2.87 6.43 6.55
C ALA A 45 -3.54 7.81 6.48
N TRP A 46 -4.50 7.98 5.57
CA TRP A 46 -5.28 9.21 5.44
C TRP A 46 -6.02 9.57 6.72
N ASP A 47 -6.70 8.60 7.33
CA ASP A 47 -7.44 8.79 8.59
C ASP A 47 -6.51 9.16 9.77
N LEU A 48 -5.24 8.79 9.68
CA LEU A 48 -4.17 9.17 10.63
C LEU A 48 -3.51 10.52 10.29
N GLY A 49 -3.97 11.22 9.27
CA GLY A 49 -3.42 12.51 8.85
C GLY A 49 -2.12 12.41 8.03
N LEU A 50 -1.88 11.25 7.40
CA LEU A 50 -0.73 10.98 6.54
C LEU A 50 -1.21 10.77 5.09
N PRO A 51 -1.29 11.85 4.29
CA PRO A 51 -1.81 11.74 2.93
C PRO A 51 -0.80 11.11 1.97
N THR A 52 -1.30 10.56 0.87
CA THR A 52 -0.49 9.74 -0.05
C THR A 52 0.22 10.61 -1.07
N ALA A 53 1.55 10.51 -1.14
CA ALA A 53 2.39 11.26 -2.06
C ALA A 53 2.92 10.41 -3.22
N GLY A 54 2.93 9.08 -3.08
CA GLY A 54 3.32 8.18 -4.16
C GLY A 54 3.12 6.72 -3.80
N ILE A 55 2.87 5.89 -4.81
CA ILE A 55 2.88 4.44 -4.67
C ILE A 55 3.49 3.79 -5.91
N ILE A 56 4.32 2.77 -5.69
CA ILE A 56 4.93 1.95 -6.75
C ILE A 56 4.91 0.47 -6.36
N SER A 57 5.04 -0.40 -7.36
CA SER A 57 5.34 -1.81 -7.11
C SER A 57 6.77 -1.94 -6.59
N SER A 58 6.95 -2.76 -5.56
CA SER A 58 8.28 -3.15 -5.11
C SER A 58 9.03 -3.84 -6.26
N PRO A 59 10.30 -3.50 -6.53
CA PRO A 59 11.12 -4.17 -7.53
C PRO A 59 11.47 -5.61 -7.13
N LEU A 60 11.28 -5.95 -5.85
CA LEU A 60 11.50 -7.29 -5.31
C LEU A 60 10.15 -7.91 -4.93
N LEU A 61 10.01 -9.19 -5.26
CA LEU A 61 8.93 -10.01 -4.72
C LEU A 61 9.24 -10.37 -3.26
N GLY A 62 8.19 -10.48 -2.44
CA GLY A 62 8.30 -11.01 -1.08
C GLY A 62 8.79 -12.45 -1.08
N SER A 63 9.20 -12.96 0.08
CA SER A 63 9.86 -14.28 0.24
C SER A 63 9.09 -15.47 -0.34
N SER A 64 7.76 -15.36 -0.42
CA SER A 64 6.86 -16.39 -0.99
C SER A 64 6.35 -16.05 -2.39
N GLY A 65 6.95 -15.05 -3.06
CA GLY A 65 6.55 -14.57 -4.39
C GLY A 65 5.41 -13.54 -4.37
N ASN A 66 5.04 -12.99 -3.20
CA ASN A 66 4.00 -11.95 -3.12
C ASN A 66 4.46 -10.66 -3.79
N GLN A 67 3.58 -10.05 -4.59
CA GLN A 67 3.78 -8.68 -5.05
C GLN A 67 3.56 -7.73 -3.87
N GLU A 68 4.55 -6.90 -3.58
CA GLU A 68 4.54 -5.89 -2.52
C GLU A 68 4.61 -4.48 -3.12
N TYR A 69 4.29 -3.45 -2.34
CA TYR A 69 4.22 -2.06 -2.81
C TYR A 69 4.94 -1.12 -1.87
N LEU A 70 5.68 -0.15 -2.41
CA LEU A 70 6.24 0.94 -1.63
C LEU A 70 5.28 2.14 -1.72
N VAL A 71 4.89 2.67 -0.56
CA VAL A 71 4.09 3.89 -0.45
C VAL A 71 4.91 4.98 0.21
N TRP A 72 4.84 6.18 -0.35
CA TRP A 72 5.34 7.42 0.25
C TRP A 72 4.15 8.22 0.79
N LEU A 73 4.20 8.54 2.08
CA LEU A 73 3.24 9.37 2.78
C LEU A 73 3.91 10.68 3.20
N SER A 74 3.25 11.80 2.94
CA SER A 74 3.81 13.14 3.21
C SER A 74 2.72 14.15 3.48
N ARG A 75 2.78 14.86 4.61
CA ARG A 75 1.85 15.97 4.90
C ARG A 75 2.08 17.20 4.01
N ALA A 76 3.27 17.33 3.42
CA ALA A 76 3.65 18.49 2.62
C ALA A 76 3.15 18.39 1.17
N VAL A 77 3.16 17.18 0.59
CA VAL A 77 2.88 16.97 -0.84
C VAL A 77 1.86 15.87 -1.13
N GLY A 78 1.39 15.16 -0.11
CA GLY A 78 0.41 14.09 -0.27
C GLY A 78 -1.01 14.58 -0.50
N GLY A 79 -1.79 13.79 -1.23
CA GLY A 79 -3.19 14.04 -1.56
C GLY A 79 -4.14 12.96 -1.05
N ASN A 80 -5.41 13.06 -1.46
CA ASN A 80 -6.45 12.11 -1.09
C ASN A 80 -6.20 10.74 -1.74
N PRO A 81 -6.40 9.60 -1.04
CA PRO A 81 -6.23 8.26 -1.62
C PRO A 81 -7.00 8.01 -2.93
N THR A 82 -8.13 8.68 -3.18
CA THR A 82 -8.89 8.55 -4.43
C THR A 82 -8.06 8.96 -5.66
N GLU A 83 -7.15 9.92 -5.53
CA GLU A 83 -6.25 10.35 -6.61
C GLU A 83 -5.31 9.23 -7.08
N TRP A 84 -5.03 8.26 -6.19
CA TRP A 84 -4.13 7.14 -6.44
C TRP A 84 -4.85 5.87 -6.88
N SER A 85 -6.18 5.86 -6.98
CA SER A 85 -6.95 4.65 -7.30
C SER A 85 -6.59 4.07 -8.68
N GLY A 86 -6.35 4.94 -9.66
CA GLY A 86 -5.87 4.53 -10.99
C GLY A 86 -4.45 3.97 -10.97
N ALA A 87 -3.55 4.57 -10.18
CA ALA A 87 -2.18 4.09 -10.02
C ALA A 87 -2.16 2.72 -9.32
N VAL A 88 -2.87 2.58 -8.20
CA VAL A 88 -3.03 1.29 -7.50
C VAL A 88 -3.57 0.25 -8.47
N ALA A 89 -4.60 0.58 -9.26
CA ALA A 89 -5.15 -0.32 -10.24
C ALA A 89 -4.15 -0.73 -11.34
N ALA A 90 -3.22 0.14 -11.73
CA ALA A 90 -2.22 -0.11 -12.77
C ALA A 90 -0.98 -0.89 -12.29
N LEU A 91 -0.64 -0.84 -11.00
CA LEU A 91 0.54 -1.48 -10.40
C LEU A 91 0.42 -3.01 -10.23
N LEU A 92 -0.58 -3.62 -10.86
CA LEU A 92 -1.09 -4.94 -10.54
C LEU A 92 -1.11 -5.89 -11.70
#